data_AF-A0A1Y2NT05-F1
#
_entry.id   AF-A0A1Y2NT05-F1
#
_cell.length_a   1.000
_cell.length_b   1.000
_cell.length_c   1.000
_cell.angle_alpha   90.00
_cell.angle_beta   90.00
_cell.angle_gamma   90.00
#
_symmetry.space_group_name_H-M   'P 1'
#
loop_
_entity.id
_entity.type
_entity.pdbx_description
1 polymer ?
#
loop_
_entity_poly.entity_id
_entity_poly.type
_entity_poly.pdbx_seq_one_letter_code
_entity_poly.pdbx_strand_id
1 'polypeptide(L)'
;MSIRRTRIQALRESIARRALDFIKTPSSARILDVQRVGDVLIVATEEPACRWARYHVNTFRFPAPDDTDPDFEDSNAPKLWACLAGWGGAGADELPDLLASATAYAVEVNGRVAS
;
A
#
# COMPACT_ATOMS: atom_id res chain seq x y z
N MET A 1 -19.33 -18.17 5.24
CA MET A 1 -18.14 -17.30 5.40
C MET A 1 -17.96 -17.00 6.89
N SER A 2 -16.80 -17.27 7.50
CA SER A 2 -16.61 -17.16 8.97
C SER A 2 -16.38 -15.70 9.40
N ILE A 3 -16.99 -15.29 10.53
CA ILE A 3 -16.86 -13.94 11.15
C ILE A 3 -15.39 -13.49 11.26
N ARG A 4 -14.47 -14.43 11.52
CA ARG A 4 -13.03 -14.16 11.61
C ARG A 4 -12.44 -13.66 10.29
N ARG A 5 -12.84 -14.25 9.16
CA ARG A 5 -12.34 -13.82 7.83
C ARG A 5 -12.82 -12.42 7.48
N THR A 6 -14.08 -12.11 7.76
CA THR A 6 -14.65 -10.77 7.55
C THR A 6 -13.92 -9.71 8.38
N ARG A 7 -13.63 -10.00 9.65
CA ARG A 7 -12.87 -9.09 10.53
C ARG A 7 -11.44 -8.85 10.04
N ILE A 8 -10.75 -9.91 9.61
CA ILE A 8 -9.38 -9.80 9.08
C ILE A 8 -9.38 -8.97 7.79
N GLN A 9 -10.35 -9.19 6.91
CA GLN A 9 -10.47 -8.42 5.67
C GLN A 9 -10.74 -6.94 5.96
N ALA A 10 -11.70 -6.62 6.84
CA ALA A 10 -11.99 -5.25 7.25
C ALA A 10 -10.78 -4.56 7.90
N LEU A 11 -10.00 -5.30 8.70
CA LEU A 11 -8.77 -4.79 9.29
C LEU A 11 -7.72 -4.48 8.20
N ARG A 12 -7.50 -5.38 7.24
CA ARG A 12 -6.58 -5.17 6.11
C ARG A 12 -6.97 -3.96 5.29
N GLU A 13 -8.26 -3.81 5.00
CA GLU A 13 -8.79 -2.66 4.28
C GLU A 13 -8.60 -1.35 5.05
N SER A 14 -8.85 -1.35 6.37
CA SER A 14 -8.59 -0.19 7.23
C SER A 14 -7.12 0.22 7.26
N ILE A 15 -6.21 -0.76 7.36
CA ILE A 15 -4.77 -0.54 7.29
C ILE A 15 -4.37 0.03 5.93
N ALA A 16 -4.83 -0.58 4.84
CA ALA A 16 -4.58 -0.11 3.48
C ALA A 16 -5.08 1.32 3.26
N ARG A 17 -6.26 1.67 3.80
CA ARG A 17 -6.79 3.03 3.70
C ARG A 17 -5.87 4.05 4.35
N ARG A 18 -5.36 3.76 5.56
CA ARG A 18 -4.39 4.65 6.23
C ARG A 18 -3.11 4.85 5.42
N ALA A 19 -2.64 3.81 4.72
CA ALA A 19 -1.48 3.90 3.84
C ALA A 19 -1.76 4.75 2.58
N LEU A 20 -2.94 4.56 1.98
CA LEU A 20 -3.39 5.34 0.82
C LEU A 20 -3.61 6.83 1.15
N ASP A 21 -4.13 7.13 2.34
CA ASP A 21 -4.33 8.51 2.80
C ASP A 21 -2.99 9.27 2.85
N PHE A 22 -1.88 8.60 3.16
CA PHE A 22 -0.55 9.20 3.20
C PHE A 22 -0.10 9.75 1.83
N ILE A 23 -0.36 9.00 0.75
CA ILE A 23 -0.08 9.47 -0.63
C ILE A 23 -1.22 10.31 -1.21
N LYS A 24 -2.21 10.68 -0.39
CA LYS A 24 -3.38 11.48 -0.77
C LYS A 24 -4.23 10.81 -1.87
N THR A 25 -4.27 9.48 -1.89
CA THR A 25 -5.20 8.75 -2.75
C THR A 25 -6.64 9.19 -2.42
N PRO A 26 -7.48 9.49 -3.41
CA PRO A 26 -8.86 9.90 -3.17
C PRO A 26 -9.63 8.86 -2.35
N SER A 27 -10.50 9.32 -1.45
CA SER A 27 -11.38 8.43 -0.66
C SER A 27 -12.36 7.63 -1.54
N SER A 28 -12.63 8.10 -2.76
CA SER A 28 -13.41 7.41 -3.78
C SER A 28 -12.68 6.24 -4.45
N ALA A 29 -11.37 6.08 -4.23
CA ALA A 29 -10.61 4.95 -4.73
C ALA A 29 -11.10 3.64 -4.10
N ARG A 30 -11.45 2.68 -4.95
CA ARG A 30 -11.88 1.34 -4.54
C ARG A 30 -10.66 0.47 -4.31
N ILE A 31 -10.54 -0.14 -3.14
CA ILE A 31 -9.49 -1.12 -2.87
C ILE A 31 -9.92 -2.44 -3.52
N LEU A 32 -9.11 -2.92 -4.46
CA LEU A 32 -9.35 -4.15 -5.20
C LEU A 32 -8.69 -5.36 -4.53
N ASP A 33 -7.46 -5.17 -4.06
CA ASP A 33 -6.69 -6.21 -3.38
C ASP A 33 -5.70 -5.61 -2.37
N VAL A 34 -5.39 -6.40 -1.33
CA VAL A 34 -4.42 -6.05 -0.29
C VAL A 34 -3.57 -7.28 0.02
N GLN A 35 -2.28 -7.18 -0.28
CA GLN A 35 -1.30 -8.24 -0.02
C GLN A 35 -0.22 -7.76 0.93
N ARG A 36 0.46 -8.72 1.58
CA ARG A 36 1.62 -8.45 2.44
C ARG A 36 2.77 -9.37 2.02
N VAL A 37 3.95 -8.81 1.87
CA VAL A 37 5.21 -9.51 1.63
C VAL A 37 6.23 -8.96 2.62
N GLY A 38 6.65 -9.78 3.59
CA GLY A 38 7.52 -9.31 4.69
C GLY A 38 6.91 -8.09 5.39
N ASP A 39 7.64 -6.98 5.42
CA ASP A 39 7.18 -5.71 5.99
C ASP A 39 6.69 -4.69 4.94
N VAL A 40 6.37 -5.19 3.75
CA VAL A 40 5.77 -4.41 2.67
C VAL A 40 4.29 -4.78 2.50
N LEU A 41 3.43 -3.77 2.56
CA LEU A 41 2.01 -3.83 2.19
C LEU A 41 1.88 -3.47 0.71
N ILE A 42 1.14 -4.27 -0.06
CA ILE A 42 0.81 -4.01 -1.46
C ILE A 42 -0.68 -3.72 -1.52
N VAL A 43 -1.06 -2.61 -2.14
CA VAL A 43 -2.47 -2.19 -2.26
C VAL A 43 -2.78 -1.92 -3.73
N ALA A 44 -3.75 -2.64 -4.27
CA ALA A 44 -4.31 -2.38 -5.58
C ALA A 44 -5.59 -1.54 -5.44
N THR A 45 -5.69 -0.48 -6.23
CA THR A 45 -6.86 0.40 -6.25
C THR A 45 -7.39 0.62 -7.67
N GLU A 46 -8.67 0.97 -7.74
CA GLU A 46 -9.29 1.57 -8.91
C GLU A 46 -9.72 2.99 -8.58
N GLU A 47 -9.33 3.95 -9.42
CA GLU A 47 -9.67 5.37 -9.34
C GLU A 47 -10.42 5.78 -10.62
N PRO A 48 -11.75 5.61 -10.69
CA PRO A 48 -12.51 5.85 -11.92
C PRO A 48 -12.40 7.27 -12.48
N ALA A 49 -12.12 8.25 -11.62
CA ALA A 49 -11.98 9.66 -11.98
C ALA A 49 -10.53 10.06 -12.34
N CYS A 50 -9.54 9.17 -12.16
CA CYS A 50 -8.15 9.46 -12.49
C CYS A 50 -7.94 9.37 -14.00
N ARG A 51 -7.61 10.51 -14.62
CA ARG A 51 -7.45 10.62 -16.08
C ARG A 51 -6.16 9.98 -16.62
N TRP A 52 -5.20 9.69 -15.75
CA TRP A 52 -3.85 9.28 -16.15
C TRP A 52 -3.64 7.77 -16.07
N ALA A 53 -4.24 7.13 -15.05
CA ALA A 53 -4.29 5.69 -14.89
C ALA A 53 -5.53 5.38 -14.06
N ARG A 54 -6.31 4.38 -14.45
CA ARG A 54 -7.52 4.00 -13.72
C ARG A 54 -7.22 3.01 -12.61
N TYR A 55 -6.20 2.19 -12.80
CA TYR A 55 -5.78 1.15 -11.87
C TYR A 55 -4.40 1.48 -11.35
N HIS A 56 -4.21 1.35 -10.04
CA HIS A 56 -2.95 1.62 -9.39
C HIS A 56 -2.57 0.45 -8.49
N VAL A 57 -1.27 0.17 -8.40
CA VAL A 57 -0.71 -0.70 -7.37
C VAL A 57 0.38 0.09 -6.66
N ASN A 58 0.28 0.18 -5.33
CA ASN A 58 1.27 0.87 -4.52
C ASN A 58 1.83 -0.08 -3.45
N THR A 59 3.12 0.06 -3.17
CA THR A 59 3.81 -0.65 -2.10
C THR A 59 4.15 0.31 -0.97
N PHE A 60 3.90 -0.12 0.26
CA PHE A 60 4.16 0.67 1.46
C PHE A 60 4.97 -0.14 2.45
N ARG A 61 5.94 0.48 3.12
CA ARG A 61 6.58 -0.12 4.30
C ARG A 61 5.66 0.07 5.51
N PHE A 62 5.49 -0.96 6.32
CA PHE A 62 4.85 -0.80 7.62
C PHE A 62 5.67 0.16 8.50
N PRO A 63 5.02 1.10 9.22
CA PRO A 63 5.70 1.87 10.25
C PRO A 63 6.29 0.93 11.31
N ALA A 64 7.56 1.15 11.63
CA ALA A 64 8.32 0.49 12.67
C ALA A 64 8.36 1.36 13.94
N PRO A 65 8.66 0.79 15.13
CA PRO A 65 8.63 1.55 16.39
C PRO A 65 9.60 2.74 16.44
N ASP A 66 10.72 2.64 15.75
CA ASP A 66 11.71 3.71 15.56
C ASP A 66 11.27 4.78 14.56
N ASP A 67 10.20 4.55 13.80
CA ASP A 67 9.55 5.57 12.96
C ASP A 67 8.64 6.51 13.77
N THR A 68 8.43 6.25 15.06
CA THR A 68 7.56 7.05 15.92
C THR A 68 8.33 7.54 17.13
N ASP A 69 9.24 8.50 16.94
CA ASP A 69 9.84 9.23 18.04
C ASP A 69 8.86 10.32 18.52
N PRO A 70 8.34 10.26 19.76
CA PRO A 70 7.40 11.25 20.28
C PRO A 70 8.04 12.61 20.58
N ASP A 71 9.38 12.70 20.61
CA ASP A 71 10.12 13.94 20.91
C ASP A 71 10.49 14.72 19.63
N PHE A 72 9.98 14.31 18.45
CA PHE A 72 10.29 14.94 17.17
C PHE A 72 9.42 16.17 16.88
N GLU A 73 10.03 17.27 16.42
CA GLU A 73 9.32 18.49 16.02
C GLU A 73 8.39 18.23 14.83
N ASP A 74 7.12 18.68 14.95
CA ASP A 74 5.99 18.48 14.00
C ASP A 74 6.31 18.78 12.53
N SER A 75 7.31 19.62 12.25
CA SER A 75 7.70 20.02 10.88
C SER A 75 8.71 19.08 10.22
N ASN A 76 9.28 18.11 10.96
CA ASN A 76 10.31 17.18 10.46
C ASN A 76 10.10 15.70 10.87
N ALA A 77 8.93 15.31 11.40
CA ALA A 77 8.66 13.98 11.97
C ALA A 77 9.10 12.78 11.09
N PRO A 78 9.66 11.69 11.66
CA PRO A 78 9.90 10.43 10.95
C PRO A 78 8.53 9.86 10.56
N LYS A 79 8.42 9.51 9.28
CA LYS A 79 7.17 9.67 8.53
C LYS A 79 6.26 8.46 8.68
N LEU A 80 4.97 8.76 8.88
CA LEU A 80 3.82 7.91 8.55
C LEU A 80 4.06 7.09 7.26
N TRP A 81 3.46 5.90 7.16
CA TRP A 81 3.42 5.02 5.97
C TRP A 81 4.32 5.42 4.79
N ALA A 82 5.50 4.80 4.64
CA ALA A 82 6.36 5.14 3.51
C ALA A 82 5.92 4.40 2.23
N CYS A 83 5.43 5.13 1.22
CA CYS A 83 5.26 4.58 -0.12
C CYS A 83 6.64 4.34 -0.75
N LEU A 84 6.90 3.09 -1.15
CA LEU A 84 8.20 2.66 -1.68
C LEU A 84 8.22 2.74 -3.21
N ALA A 85 7.14 2.30 -3.85
CA ALA A 85 6.97 2.32 -5.30
C ALA A 85 5.48 2.28 -5.69
N GLY A 86 5.17 2.79 -6.87
CA GLY A 86 3.83 2.78 -7.44
C GLY A 86 3.84 2.50 -8.94
N TRP A 87 2.84 1.75 -9.39
CA TRP A 87 2.58 1.43 -10.78
C TRP A 87 1.14 1.81 -11.13
N GLY A 88 0.90 2.15 -12.39
CA GLY A 88 -0.42 2.52 -12.90
C GLY A 88 -0.69 1.91 -14.27
N GLY A 89 -1.95 1.52 -14.49
CA GLY A 89 -2.44 0.96 -15.76
C GLY A 89 -3.75 1.62 -16.18
N ALA A 90 -4.04 1.59 -17.47
CA ALA A 90 -5.28 2.13 -18.03
C ALA A 90 -6.42 1.09 -17.95
N GLY A 91 -6.09 -0.19 -18.10
CA GLY A 91 -7.02 -1.31 -18.13
C GLY A 91 -6.95 -2.24 -16.91
N ALA A 92 -8.05 -2.95 -16.67
CA ALA A 92 -8.13 -3.96 -15.60
C ALA A 92 -7.31 -5.22 -15.91
N ASP A 93 -7.07 -5.47 -17.19
CA ASP A 93 -6.26 -6.55 -17.74
C ASP A 93 -4.76 -6.39 -17.43
N GLU A 94 -4.30 -5.16 -17.18
CA GLU A 94 -2.92 -4.89 -16.76
C GLU A 94 -2.69 -5.19 -15.26
N LEU A 95 -3.76 -5.23 -14.46
CA LEU A 95 -3.66 -5.34 -12.99
C LEU A 95 -2.86 -6.55 -12.50
N PRO A 96 -2.97 -7.76 -13.08
CA PRO A 96 -2.13 -8.90 -12.70
C PRO A 96 -0.63 -8.64 -12.87
N ASP A 97 -0.22 -7.95 -13.95
CA ASP A 97 1.18 -7.64 -14.23
C ASP A 97 1.72 -6.54 -13.30
N LEU A 98 0.87 -5.55 -12.99
CA LEU A 98 1.20 -4.52 -11.99
C LEU A 98 1.40 -5.15 -10.60
N LEU A 99 0.52 -6.08 -10.22
CA LEU A 99 0.65 -6.84 -8.97
C LEU A 99 1.91 -7.68 -8.96
N ALA A 100 2.21 -8.40 -10.04
CA ALA A 100 3.44 -9.20 -10.15
C ALA A 100 4.70 -8.33 -9.99
N SER A 101 4.71 -7.15 -10.62
CA SER A 101 5.80 -6.17 -10.49
C SER A 101 5.96 -5.67 -9.05
N ALA A 102 4.84 -5.35 -8.39
CA ALA A 102 4.83 -4.92 -7.00
C ALA A 102 5.30 -6.01 -6.03
N THR A 103 4.88 -7.25 -6.26
CA THR A 103 5.32 -8.41 -5.48
C THR A 103 6.82 -8.66 -5.64
N ALA A 104 7.33 -8.63 -6.87
CA ALA A 104 8.77 -8.80 -7.14
C ALA A 104 9.60 -7.72 -6.43
N TYR A 105 9.18 -6.45 -6.54
CA TYR A 105 9.81 -5.34 -5.84
C TYR A 105 9.79 -5.53 -4.32
N ALA A 106 8.65 -5.95 -3.76
CA ALA A 106 8.54 -6.18 -2.32
C ALA A 106 9.47 -7.29 -1.82
N VAL A 107 9.65 -8.37 -2.60
CA VAL A 107 10.61 -9.43 -2.28
C VAL A 107 12.05 -8.90 -2.29
N GLU A 108 12.40 -8.11 -3.32
CA GLU A 108 13.73 -7.50 -3.45
C GLU A 108 14.05 -6.56 -2.27
N VAL A 109 13.12 -5.69 -1.89
CA VAL A 109 13.29 -4.78 -0.74
C VAL A 109 13.50 -5.55 0.56
N ASN A 110 12.70 -6.59 0.82
CA ASN A 110 12.88 -7.39 2.03
C ASN A 110 14.22 -8.17 2.02
N GLY A 111 14.67 -8.63 0.84
CA GLY A 111 15.96 -9.33 0.69
C GLY A 111 17.17 -8.44 0.97
N ARG A 112 17.10 -7.14 0.64
CA ARG A 112 18.17 -6.16 0.92
C ARG A 112 18.31 -5.78 2.39
N VAL A 113 17.24 -5.91 3.19
CA VAL A 113 17.27 -5.60 4.62
C VAL A 113 17.92 -6.75 5.43
N ALA A 114 17.98 -7.96 4.87
CA ALA A 114 18.54 -9.14 5.53
C ALA A 114 20.03 -9.38 5.25
N SER A 115 20.68 -8.53 4.44
CA SER A 115 22.10 -8.61 4.04
C SER A 115 22.92 -7.48 4.65
#